data_AF-A0A949IBK9-F1
#
_entry.id   AF-A0A949IBK9-F1
#
_cell.length_a   1.000
_cell.length_b   1.000
_cell.length_c   1.000
_cell.angle_alpha   90.00
_cell.angle_beta   90.00
_cell.angle_gamma   90.00
#
_symmetry.space_group_name_H-M   'P 1'
#
loop_
_entity.id
_entity.type
_entity.pdbx_description
1 polymer ?
#
loop_
_entity_poly.entity_id
_entity_poly.type
_entity_poly.pdbx_seq_one_letter_code
_entity_poly.pdbx_strand_id
1 'polypeptide(L)' 'LRFVLREGKKRQIRRMCELVGLRVTGLKRVRIGAVMLGALPPGQWRYLRADERF' A
#
# COMPACT_ATOMS: atom_id res chain seq x y z
N LEU A 1 2.28 -8.62 8.01
CA LEU A 1 2.09 -9.17 6.64
C LEU A 1 2.41 -8.09 5.61
N ARG A 2 3.16 -8.44 4.55
CA ARG A 2 3.46 -7.52 3.43
C ARG A 2 2.90 -8.13 2.14
N PHE A 3 2.10 -7.36 1.42
CA PHE A 3 1.54 -7.77 0.14
C PHE A 3 2.12 -6.90 -0.97
N VAL A 4 2.56 -7.52 -2.07
CA VAL A 4 2.93 -6.83 -3.30
C VAL A 4 1.95 -7.31 -4.36
N LEU A 5 1.12 -6.39 -4.83
CA LEU A 5 0.10 -6.65 -5.84
C LEU A 5 0.38 -5.72 -7.02
N ARG A 6 0.17 -6.24 -8.24
CA ARG A 6 0.18 -5.43 -9.47
C ARG A 6 -1.21 -4.89 -9.81
N GLU A 7 -2.25 -5.50 -9.25
CA GLU A 7 -3.66 -5.10 -9.45
C GLU A 7 -4.26 -4.49 -8.18
N GLY A 8 -5.25 -3.63 -8.36
CA GLY A 8 -5.97 -2.94 -7.29
C GLY A 8 -7.45 -3.31 -7.19
N LYS A 9 -7.80 -4.60 -7.18
CA LYS A 9 -9.22 -5.03 -7.09
C LYS A 9 -9.85 -4.58 -5.77
N LYS A 10 -11.11 -4.11 -5.82
CA LYS A 10 -11.86 -3.58 -4.65
C LYS A 10 -11.70 -4.48 -3.43
N ARG A 11 -11.13 -4.00 -2.31
CA ARG A 11 -10.95 -4.76 -1.04
C ARG A 11 -10.20 -6.12 -1.15
N GLN A 12 -9.36 -6.33 -2.17
CA GLN A 12 -8.70 -7.62 -2.41
C GLN A 12 -7.94 -8.17 -1.20
N ILE A 13 -7.06 -7.38 -0.57
CA ILE A 13 -6.27 -7.82 0.60
C ILE A 13 -7.18 -8.22 1.77
N ARG A 14 -8.26 -7.47 2.01
CA ARG A 14 -9.21 -7.79 3.09
C ARG A 14 -9.88 -9.13 2.86
N ARG A 15 -10.36 -9.38 1.64
CA ARG A 15 -10.94 -10.68 1.27
C ARG A 15 -9.94 -11.82 1.37
N MET A 16 -8.70 -11.63 0.92
CA MET A 16 -7.65 -12.65 1.03
C MET A 16 -7.39 -13.04 2.48
N CYS A 17 -7.32 -12.06 3.39
CA CYS A 17 -7.17 -12.33 4.82
C CYS A 17 -8.40 -13.02 5.42
N GLU A 18 -9.62 -12.57 5.07
CA GLU A 18 -10.87 -13.17 5.55
C GLU A 18 -10.97 -14.66 5.15
N LEU A 19 -10.55 -15.02 3.94
CA LEU A 19 -10.57 -16.41 3.45
C LEU A 19 -9.68 -17.37 4.28
N VAL A 20 -8.64 -16.86 4.92
CA VAL A 20 -7.76 -17.64 5.79
C VAL A 20 -8.05 -17.43 7.28
N GLY A 21 -9.20 -16.85 7.62
CA GLY A 21 -9.62 -16.61 9.00
C GLY A 21 -8.92 -15.43 9.69
N LEU A 22 -8.23 -14.56 8.95
CA LEU A 22 -7.52 -13.40 9.50
C LEU A 22 -8.39 -12.13 9.43
N ARG A 23 -8.47 -11.39 10.55
CA ARG A 23 -9.13 -10.09 10.62
C ARG A 23 -8.15 -8.94 10.39
N VAL A 24 -8.39 -8.11 9.37
CA VAL A 24 -7.54 -6.94 9.07
C VAL A 24 -7.89 -5.77 9.98
N THR A 25 -7.03 -5.50 10.97
CA THR A 25 -7.15 -4.36 11.89
C THR A 25 -6.68 -3.04 11.27
N GLY A 26 -5.62 -3.09 10.46
CA GLY A 26 -5.05 -1.94 9.79
C GLY A 26 -4.50 -2.31 8.42
N LEU A 27 -4.63 -1.40 7.46
CA LEU A 27 -4.05 -1.54 6.13
C LEU A 27 -3.38 -0.23 5.75
N LYS A 28 -2.05 -0.24 5.62
CA LYS A 28 -1.25 0.91 5.22
C LYS A 28 -0.51 0.60 3.92
N ARG A 29 -0.70 1.43 2.91
CA ARG A 29 0.06 1.35 1.66
C ARG A 29 1.38 2.10 1.86
N VAL A 30 2.49 1.39 1.78
CA VAL A 30 3.84 1.93 2.05
C VAL A 30 4.63 2.27 0.78
N ARG A 31 4.22 1.74 -0.38
CA ARG A 31 4.92 1.91 -1.66
C ARG A 31 3.94 1.77 -2.83
N ILE A 32 4.19 2.50 -3.91
CA ILE A 32 3.57 2.33 -5.23
C ILE A 32 4.71 2.37 -6.25
N GLY A 33 4.93 1.31 -7.02
CA GLY A 33 6.07 1.22 -7.93
C GLY A 33 7.40 1.46 -7.21
N ALA A 34 8.17 2.43 -7.71
CA ALA A 34 9.40 2.92 -7.10
C ALA A 34 9.17 4.00 -6.02
N VAL A 35 7.96 4.55 -5.90
CA VAL A 35 7.63 5.61 -4.93
C VAL A 35 7.40 5.02 -3.55
N MET A 36 8.26 5.36 -2.59
CA MET A 36 8.10 4.96 -1.18
C MET A 36 7.48 6.07 -0.33
N LEU A 37 6.66 5.70 0.65
CA LEU A 37 6.09 6.65 1.62
C LEU A 37 7.17 7.30 2.51
N GLY A 38 8.23 6.54 2.84
CA GLY A 38 9.35 7.03 3.64
C GLY A 38 8.92 7.63 4.98
N ALA A 39 9.48 8.80 5.31
CA ALA A 39 9.20 9.55 6.53
C ALA A 39 8.11 10.63 6.35
N LEU A 40 7.28 10.56 5.31
CA LEU A 40 6.24 11.56 5.06
C LEU A 40 5.16 11.50 6.16
N PRO A 41 4.90 12.60 6.88
CA PRO A 41 3.86 12.63 7.90
C PRO A 41 2.46 12.38 7.32
N PRO A 42 1.53 11.80 8.10
CA PRO A 42 0.14 11.65 7.66
C PRO A 42 -0.48 12.98 7.24
N GLY A 43 -1.19 12.98 6.11
CA GLY A 43 -1.85 14.18 5.56
C GLY A 43 -0.96 15.11 4.76
N GLN A 44 0.36 14.90 4.76
CA GLN A 44 1.29 15.68 3.94
C GLN A 44 1.47 15.07 2.54
N TRP A 45 1.94 15.90 1.62
CA TRP A 45 2.28 15.50 0.25
C TRP A 45 3.65 16.08 -0.14
N ARG A 46 4.27 15.49 -1.17
CA ARG A 46 5.48 16.03 -1.78
C ARG A 46 5.48 15.76 -3.28
N TYR A 47 6.29 16.51 -4.02
CA TYR A 47 6.56 16.21 -5.42
C TYR A 47 7.41 14.94 -5.57
N LEU A 48 7.17 14.22 -6.67
CA LEU A 48 7.98 13.08 -7.09
C LEU A 48 9.37 13.56 -7.50
N ARG A 49 10.39 12.78 -7.16
CA ARG A 49 11.73 13.00 -7.69
C ARG A 49 11.84 12.45 -9.11
N ALA A 50 12.83 12.90 -9.87
CA ALA A 50 13.00 12.52 -11.27
C ALA A 50 13.19 11.01 -11.49
N ASP A 51 13.68 10.31 -10.47
CA ASP A 51 13.91 8.86 -10.42
C ASP A 51 12.67 8.05 -10.01
N GLU A 52 11.60 8.71 -9.54
CA GLU A 52 10.42 8.04 -9.00
C GLU A 52 9.34 7.81 -10.06
N ARG A 53 8.97 6.54 -10.24
CA ARG A 53 7.93 6.10 -11.18
C ARG A 53 6.93 5.15 -10.52
N PHE A 54 5.69 5.19 -10.99
CA PHE A 54 4.58 4.37 -10.49
C PHE A 54 4.59 2.95 -11.05
#